data_AF-A0AAF0Q0F9-F1
#
_entry.id   AF-A0AAF0Q0F9-F1
#
_cell.length_a   1.000
_cell.length_b   1.000
_cell.length_c   1.000
_cell.angle_alpha   90.00
_cell.angle_beta   90.00
_cell.angle_gamma   90.00
#
_symmetry.space_group_name_H-M   'P 1'
#
loop_
_entity.id
_entity.type
_entity.pdbx_description
1 polymer ?
#
loop_
_entity_poly.entity_id
_entity_poly.type
_entity_poly.pdbx_seq_one_letter_code
_entity_poly.pdbx_strand_id
1 'polypeptide(L)' 'MFLPRFSGNDNDTLKNWIFQAELNFTYLAFDEMDWLPLPYFYFDGEALSWFDWFIRNKLFVIGTISRMHLLSDFNNKPT' A
#
# COMPACT_ATOMS: atom_id res chain seq x y z
N MET A 1 -7.47 5.10 14.15
CA MET A 1 -6.24 5.90 14.23
C MET A 1 -6.14 6.71 12.94
N PHE A 2 -5.49 7.88 12.92
CA PHE A 2 -5.31 8.63 11.67
C PHE A 2 -4.05 8.11 10.94
N LEU A 3 -4.23 7.47 9.78
CA LEU A 3 -3.14 7.05 8.92
C LEU A 3 -2.85 8.19 7.93
N PRO A 4 -1.68 8.87 8.01
CA PRO A 4 -1.35 9.96 7.09
C PRO A 4 -1.19 9.42 5.66
N ARG A 5 -1.19 10.29 4.64
CA ARG A 5 -0.85 9.86 3.28
C ARG A 5 0.64 9.56 3.15
N PHE A 6 0.97 8.62 2.27
CA PHE A 6 2.32 8.17 1.97
C PHE A 6 2.69 8.53 0.53
N SER A 7 3.77 9.29 0.35
CA SER A 7 4.15 9.80 -0.98
C SER A 7 5.33 9.06 -1.63
N GLY A 8 6.04 8.20 -0.91
CA GLY A 8 7.18 7.42 -1.44
C GLY A 8 8.58 7.95 -1.11
N ASN A 9 8.68 9.14 -0.51
CA ASN A 9 9.90 9.95 -0.56
C ASN A 9 10.96 9.59 0.50
N ASP A 10 10.60 8.78 1.50
CA ASP A 10 11.48 8.54 2.64
C ASP A 10 11.30 7.12 3.22
N ASN A 11 12.33 6.28 3.07
CA ASN A 11 12.30 4.86 3.42
C ASN A 11 12.14 4.62 4.92
N ASP A 12 12.59 5.54 5.77
CA ASP A 12 12.41 5.46 7.22
C ASP A 12 10.95 5.75 7.63
N THR A 13 10.27 6.64 6.89
CA THR A 13 8.84 6.89 7.11
C THR A 13 7.97 5.76 6.59
N LEU A 14 8.41 5.03 5.57
CA LEU A 14 7.67 3.93 4.96
C LEU A 14 7.46 2.75 5.92
N LYS A 15 8.49 2.30 6.65
CA LYS A 15 8.34 1.19 7.62
C LYS A 15 7.36 1.53 8.75
N ASN A 16 7.45 2.75 9.28
CA ASN A 16 6.52 3.23 10.29
C ASN A 16 5.10 3.34 9.75
N TRP A 17 4.96 3.83 8.51
CA TRP A 17 3.67 3.94 7.84
C TRP A 17 3.02 2.57 7.63
N ILE A 18 3.79 1.58 7.16
CA ILE A 18 3.37 0.19 6.99
C ILE A 18 2.84 -0.39 8.30
N PHE A 19 3.62 -0.27 9.38
CA PHE A 19 3.23 -0.77 10.70
C PHE A 19 1.92 -0.14 11.20
N GLN A 20 1.73 1.16 10.98
CA GLN A 20 0.50 1.87 11.34
C GLN A 20 -0.68 1.44 10.48
N ALA A 21 -0.47 1.24 9.18
CA ALA A 21 -1.52 0.77 8.27
C ALA A 21 -2.02 -0.63 8.67
N GLU A 22 -1.10 -1.53 9.00
CA GLU A 22 -1.41 -2.89 9.45
C GLU A 22 -2.23 -2.92 10.73
N LEU A 23 -1.82 -2.13 11.73
CA LEU A 23 -2.57 -2.03 12.98
C LEU A 23 -3.98 -1.50 12.74
N ASN A 24 -4.14 -0.49 11.89
CA ASN A 24 -5.46 0.08 11.58
C ASN A 24 -6.36 -0.90 10.84
N PHE A 25 -5.86 -1.52 9.77
CA PHE A 25 -6.69 -2.39 8.95
C PHE A 25 -7.00 -3.74 9.64
N THR A 26 -6.07 -4.25 10.46
CA THR A 26 -6.33 -5.41 11.33
C THR A 26 -7.41 -5.08 12.36
N TYR A 27 -7.36 -3.90 12.97
CA TYR A 27 -8.36 -3.46 13.93
C TYR A 27 -9.75 -3.29 13.30
N LEU A 28 -9.80 -2.83 12.05
CA LEU A 28 -11.06 -2.60 11.32
C LEU A 28 -11.65 -3.88 10.68
N ALA A 29 -10.94 -5.01 10.74
CA ALA A 29 -11.38 -6.31 10.21
C ALA A 29 -11.86 -6.25 8.74
N PHE A 30 -11.22 -5.44 7.91
CA PHE A 30 -11.53 -5.35 6.48
C PHE A 30 -11.29 -6.69 5.76
N ASP A 31 -12.23 -7.10 4.91
CA ASP A 31 -12.07 -8.25 4.01
C ASP A 31 -11.02 -7.93 2.94
N GLU A 32 -10.24 -8.90 2.47
CA GLU A 32 -9.16 -8.70 1.48
C GLU A 32 -9.64 -7.93 0.23
N MET A 33 -10.90 -8.11 -0.17
CA MET A 33 -11.51 -7.39 -1.29
C MET A 33 -11.68 -5.89 -1.02
N ASP A 34 -11.88 -5.50 0.24
CA ASP A 34 -12.02 -4.10 0.66
C ASP A 34 -10.66 -3.37 0.68
N TRP A 35 -9.55 -4.10 0.54
CA TRP A 35 -8.20 -3.52 0.59
C TRP A 35 -7.73 -2.99 -0.75
N LEU A 36 -8.27 -3.49 -1.86
CA LEU A 36 -7.90 -3.06 -3.21
C LEU A 36 -7.97 -1.53 -3.41
N PRO A 37 -9.02 -0.81 -2.94
CA PRO A 37 -9.09 0.63 -3.09
C PRO A 37 -8.28 1.40 -2.03
N LEU A 38 -7.81 0.78 -0.94
CA LEU A 38 -7.13 1.49 0.16
C LEU A 38 -5.90 2.28 -0.29
N PRO A 39 -5.01 1.75 -1.16
CA PRO A 39 -3.87 2.52 -1.65
C PRO A 39 -4.28 3.82 -2.35
N TYR A 40 -5.44 3.90 -3.01
CA TYR A 40 -5.92 5.16 -3.60
C TYR A 40 -6.28 6.24 -2.57
N PHE A 41 -6.65 5.86 -1.34
CA PHE A 41 -6.98 6.81 -0.28
C PHE A 41 -5.74 7.32 0.46
N TYR A 42 -4.71 6.48 0.52
CA TYR A 42 -3.55 6.72 1.37
C TYR A 42 -2.25 6.97 0.63
N PHE A 43 -2.14 6.63 -0.66
CA PHE A 43 -0.96 6.98 -1.44
C PHE A 43 -1.11 8.34 -2.08
N ASP A 44 0.03 9.01 -2.22
CA ASP A 44 0.17 10.26 -2.94
C ASP A 44 1.45 10.22 -3.79
N GLY A 45 1.63 11.20 -4.68
CA GLY A 45 2.86 11.39 -5.45
C GLY A 45 3.38 10.13 -6.17
N GLU A 46 4.62 9.74 -5.84
CA GLU A 46 5.31 8.61 -6.48
C GLU A 46 4.68 7.27 -6.08
N ALA A 47 4.24 7.12 -4.83
CA ALA A 47 3.59 5.91 -4.35
C ALA A 47 2.29 5.63 -5.12
N LEU A 48 1.48 6.67 -5.36
CA LEU A 48 0.25 6.52 -6.13
C LEU A 48 0.52 6.20 -7.60
N SER A 49 1.52 6.87 -8.19
CA SER A 49 1.93 6.64 -9.58
C SER A 49 2.43 5.21 -9.80
N TRP A 50 3.19 4.68 -8.84
CA TRP A 50 3.61 3.27 -8.84
C TRP A 50 2.41 2.32 -8.71
N PHE A 51 1.48 2.59 -7.80
CA PHE A 51 0.32 1.72 -7.59
C PHE A 51 -0.55 1.64 -8.84
N ASP A 52 -0.77 2.76 -9.51
CA ASP A 52 -1.46 2.79 -10.80
C ASP A 52 -0.75 1.96 -11.87
N TRP A 53 0.58 2.03 -11.94
CA TRP A 53 1.36 1.19 -12.84
C TRP A 53 1.23 -0.30 -12.48
N PHE A 54 1.28 -0.64 -11.19
CA PHE A 54 1.15 -2.00 -10.69
C PHE A 54 -0.21 -2.63 -11.06
N ILE A 55 -1.31 -1.88 -10.87
CA ILE A 55 -2.66 -2.30 -11.26
C ILE A 55 -2.80 -2.42 -12.79
N ARG A 56 -2.30 -1.44 -13.55
CA ARG A 56 -2.38 -1.45 -15.02
C ARG A 56 -1.65 -2.64 -15.65
N ASN A 57 -0.52 -3.05 -15.10
CA ASN A 57 0.26 -4.18 -15.59
C ASN A 57 -0.27 -5.54 -15.10
N LYS A 58 -1.38 -5.58 -14.35
CA LYS A 58 -1.96 -6.80 -13.76
C LYS A 58 -0.93 -7.62 -13.00
N LEU A 59 0.03 -6.95 -12.35
CA LEU A 59 1.06 -7.59 -11.52
C LEU A 59 0.52 -8.09 -10.18
N PHE A 60 -0.80 -8.13 -10.03
CA PHE A 60 -1.49 -8.59 -8.85
C PHE A 60 -2.25 -9.89 -9.12
N VAL A 61 -2.10 -10.85 -8.22
CA VAL A 61 -3.12 -11.87 -8.00
C VAL A 61 -4.01 -11.37 -6.87
N ILE A 62 -5.30 -11.71 -6.85
CA ILE A 62 -6.23 -11.28 -5.78
C ILE A 62 -5.63 -11.55 -4.38
N GLY A 63 -4.95 -12.69 -4.21
CA GLY A 63 -4.21 -13.03 -2.98
C GLY A 63 -2.92 -12.24 -2.70
N THR A 64 -2.34 -11.57 -3.71
CA THR A 64 -1.13 -10.72 -3.57
C THR A 64 -1.48 -9.33 -3.03
N ILE A 65 -2.71 -8.88 -3.23
CA ILE A 65 -3.22 -7.61 -2.68
C ILE A 65 -3.52 -7.75 -1.19
N SER A 66 -3.77 -8.98 -0.74
CA SER A 66 -4.35 -9.31 0.56
C SER A 66 -3.53 -8.94 1.79
N ARG A 67 -2.25 -8.60 1.69
CA ARG A 67 -1.46 -8.21 2.88
C ARG A 67 -0.05 -7.80 2.50
N MET A 68 0.43 -6.64 2.96
CA MET A 68 1.86 -6.22 3.00
C MET A 68 2.69 -6.28 1.69
N HIS A 69 2.30 -7.10 0.72
CA HIS A 69 3.03 -7.44 -0.50
C HIS A 69 3.08 -6.24 -1.42
N LEU A 70 1.95 -5.53 -1.59
CA LEU A 70 1.93 -4.25 -2.31
C LEU A 70 3.02 -3.27 -1.81
N LEU A 71 3.18 -3.11 -0.49
CA LEU A 71 4.16 -2.15 0.06
C LEU A 71 5.59 -2.68 0.05
N SER A 72 5.77 -4.00 0.16
CA SER A 72 7.05 -4.68 -0.06
C SER A 72 7.49 -4.62 -1.53
N ASP A 73 6.55 -4.74 -2.46
CA ASP A 73 6.75 -4.63 -3.91
C ASP A 73 7.07 -3.19 -4.30
N PHE A 74 6.47 -2.20 -3.62
CA PHE A 74 6.87 -0.80 -3.76
C PHE A 74 8.33 -0.57 -3.34
N ASN A 75 8.80 -1.22 -2.27
CA ASN A 75 10.19 -1.15 -1.82
C ASN A 75 11.18 -1.79 -2.79
N ASN A 76 10.75 -2.87 -3.45
CA ASN A 76 11.58 -3.61 -4.40
C ASN A 76 11.36 -3.14 -5.85
N LYS A 77 10.70 -2.00 -6.06
CA LYS A 77 10.45 -1.48 -7.40
C LYS A 77 11.78 -1.17 -8.09
N PRO A 78 11.98 -1.57 -9.36
CA PRO A 78 13.14 -1.14 -10.11
C PRO A 78 13.12 0.40 -10.22
N THR A 79 14.28 1.02 -9.94
CA THR A 79 14.51 2.46 -10.07
C THR A 79 14.37 2.93 -11.50
#